data_AF-A0A842T932-F1
#
_entry.id   AF-A0A842T932-F1
#
_cell.length_a   1.000
_cell.length_b   1.000
_cell.length_c   1.000
_cell.angle_alpha   90.00
_cell.angle_beta   90.00
_cell.angle_gamma   90.00
#
_symmetry.space_group_name_H-M   'P 1'
#
loop_
_entity.id
_entity.type
_entity.pdbx_description
1 polymer ?
#
loop_
_entity_poly.entity_id
_entity_poly.type
_entity_poly.pdbx_seq_one_letter_code
_entity_poly.pdbx_strand_id
1 'polypeptide(L)'
;MVLNYIGLLTISLVSFFIGALLFQKYSKQKNQFTLIMALFFVLAGVGWFVWFLSTDLILGIFSEITEILVLMGLVPQVILLVFVMAFYEVSLLIRILTIISVIILTLLHNFFPNYRILTIVSSVIIVSNIVLFILNWKRNNDIKSLGFSIGLICIFLGEALISVSEMVQGIFLIIAAVIWFVTYTELLEKLTSKF
;
A
#
# COMPACT_ATOMS: atom_id res chain seq x y z
N MET A 1 -17.65 -11.81 0.15
CA MET A 1 -17.45 -12.49 1.44
C MET A 1 -16.25 -13.43 1.48
N VAL A 2 -16.33 -14.75 1.24
CA VAL A 2 -15.18 -15.68 1.48
C VAL A 2 -13.89 -15.29 0.74
N LEU A 3 -13.98 -14.92 -0.54
CA LEU A 3 -12.81 -14.53 -1.33
C LEU A 3 -12.16 -13.23 -0.83
N ASN A 4 -12.95 -12.33 -0.21
CA ASN A 4 -12.41 -11.12 0.41
C ASN A 4 -11.50 -11.48 1.58
N TYR A 5 -11.97 -12.38 2.44
CA TYR A 5 -11.19 -12.84 3.60
C TYR A 5 -9.90 -13.54 3.19
N ILE A 6 -9.96 -14.38 2.15
CA ILE A 6 -8.77 -14.99 1.57
C ILE A 6 -7.83 -13.91 1.03
N GLY A 7 -8.36 -12.90 0.34
CA GLY A 7 -7.57 -11.77 -0.15
C GLY A 7 -6.86 -11.00 0.96
N LEU A 8 -7.59 -10.61 2.01
CA LEU A 8 -7.06 -9.92 3.19
C LEU A 8 -5.95 -10.74 3.88
N LEU A 9 -6.17 -12.03 4.07
CA LEU A 9 -5.18 -12.91 4.68
C LEU A 9 -3.95 -13.08 3.77
N THR A 10 -4.15 -13.25 2.47
CA THR A 10 -3.06 -13.47 1.50
C THR A 10 -2.17 -12.24 1.39
N ILE A 11 -2.75 -11.04 1.23
CA ILE A 11 -1.98 -9.80 1.12
C ILE A 11 -1.25 -9.50 2.44
N SER A 12 -1.86 -9.80 3.59
CA SER A 12 -1.23 -9.69 4.91
C SER A 12 0.03 -10.56 5.01
N LEU A 13 -0.09 -11.86 4.75
CA LEU A 13 1.01 -12.81 4.87
C LEU A 13 2.16 -12.47 3.91
N VAL A 14 1.84 -12.13 2.66
CA VAL A 14 2.85 -11.71 1.68
C VAL A 14 3.54 -10.43 2.12
N SER A 15 2.80 -9.44 2.65
CA SER A 15 3.38 -8.19 3.11
C SER A 15 4.34 -8.42 4.28
N PHE A 16 3.99 -9.25 5.26
CA PHE A 16 4.91 -9.63 6.33
C PHE A 16 6.17 -10.33 5.81
N PHE A 17 6.00 -11.27 4.89
CA PHE A 17 7.11 -12.01 4.30
C PHE A 17 8.09 -11.07 3.55
N ILE A 18 7.57 -10.18 2.72
CA ILE A 18 8.38 -9.17 2.00
C ILE A 18 9.04 -8.22 3.00
N GLY A 19 8.31 -7.76 4.01
CA GLY A 19 8.86 -6.93 5.08
C GLY A 19 10.08 -7.59 5.75
N ALA A 20 9.96 -8.87 6.12
CA ALA A 20 11.06 -9.63 6.71
C ALA A 20 12.27 -9.76 5.76
N LEU A 21 12.04 -10.05 4.48
CA LEU A 21 13.10 -10.10 3.47
C LEU A 21 13.84 -8.76 3.34
N LEU A 22 13.09 -7.66 3.27
CA LEU A 22 13.66 -6.31 3.15
C LEU A 22 14.42 -5.90 4.42
N PHE A 23 13.95 -6.29 5.62
CA PHE A 23 14.69 -6.09 6.86
C PHE A 23 16.03 -6.82 6.88
N GLN A 24 16.06 -8.08 6.41
CA GLN A 24 17.31 -8.82 6.28
C GLN A 24 18.28 -8.14 5.30
N LYS A 25 17.75 -7.64 4.17
CA LYS A 25 18.54 -6.90 3.17
C LYS A 25 19.08 -5.58 3.74
N TYR A 26 18.26 -4.84 4.49
CA TYR A 26 18.66 -3.63 5.18
C TYR A 26 19.78 -3.91 6.20
N SER A 27 19.71 -5.01 6.95
CA SER A 27 20.76 -5.36 7.91
C SER A 27 22.14 -5.45 7.26
N LYS A 28 22.20 -5.92 6.00
CA LYS A 28 23.43 -6.04 5.21
C LYS A 28 23.85 -4.75 4.51
N GLN A 29 22.91 -4.01 3.91
CA GLN A 29 23.20 -2.88 3.03
C GLN A 29 23.12 -1.50 3.73
N LYS A 30 22.45 -1.43 4.89
CA LYS A 30 22.16 -0.21 5.65
C LYS A 30 21.50 0.92 4.83
N ASN A 31 20.80 0.57 3.76
CA ASN A 31 20.09 1.52 2.90
C ASN A 31 18.75 1.96 3.52
N GLN A 32 18.60 3.26 3.77
CA GLN A 32 17.40 3.85 4.36
C GLN A 32 16.13 3.61 3.52
N PHE A 33 16.22 3.65 2.20
CA PHE A 33 15.07 3.38 1.33
C PHE A 33 14.54 1.96 1.55
N THR A 34 15.43 0.97 1.67
CA THR A 34 15.05 -0.42 1.95
C THR A 34 14.37 -0.57 3.30
N LEU A 35 14.83 0.15 4.32
CA LEU A 35 14.19 0.17 5.64
C LEU A 35 12.77 0.76 5.57
N ILE A 36 12.60 1.89 4.90
CA ILE A 36 11.28 2.54 4.76
C ILE A 36 10.31 1.62 4.00
N MET A 37 10.78 0.94 2.95
CA MET A 37 9.97 -0.06 2.23
C MET A 37 9.62 -1.25 3.12
N ALA A 38 10.57 -1.76 3.92
CA ALA A 38 10.31 -2.85 4.86
C ALA A 38 9.22 -2.47 5.88
N LEU A 39 9.30 -1.25 6.43
CA LEU A 39 8.33 -0.71 7.36
C LEU A 39 6.95 -0.56 6.72
N PHE A 40 6.88 -0.06 5.48
CA PHE A 40 5.62 0.01 4.72
C PHE A 40 4.94 -1.36 4.67
N PHE A 41 5.67 -2.39 4.22
CA PHE A 41 5.13 -3.73 4.07
C PHE A 41 4.69 -4.36 5.40
N VAL A 42 5.48 -4.21 6.47
CA VAL A 42 5.08 -4.73 7.79
C VAL A 42 3.82 -4.04 8.29
N LEU A 43 3.75 -2.71 8.22
CA LEU A 43 2.60 -1.95 8.74
C LEU A 43 1.34 -2.18 7.90
N ALA A 44 1.48 -2.28 6.57
CA ALA A 44 0.37 -2.68 5.70
C ALA A 44 -0.11 -4.10 6.03
N GLY A 45 0.83 -5.04 6.26
CA GLY A 45 0.51 -6.40 6.68
C GLY A 45 -0.30 -6.44 7.98
N VAL A 46 0.10 -5.65 8.98
CA VAL A 46 -0.66 -5.52 10.24
C VAL A 46 -2.06 -4.97 9.99
N GLY A 47 -2.21 -3.92 9.17
CA GLY A 47 -3.52 -3.35 8.83
C GLY A 47 -4.47 -4.38 8.21
N TRP A 48 -4.03 -5.09 7.17
CA TRP A 48 -4.81 -6.12 6.50
C TRP A 48 -5.12 -7.32 7.41
N PHE A 49 -4.18 -7.70 8.28
CA PHE A 49 -4.39 -8.79 9.22
C PHE A 49 -5.45 -8.45 10.27
N VAL A 50 -5.40 -7.25 10.85
CA VAL A 50 -6.40 -6.83 11.83
C VAL A 50 -7.77 -6.67 11.17
N TRP A 51 -7.82 -6.18 9.93
CA TRP A 51 -9.07 -6.20 9.16
C TRP A 51 -9.58 -7.63 9.01
N PHE A 52 -8.77 -8.58 8.54
CA PHE A 52 -9.16 -9.99 8.44
C PHE A 52 -9.70 -10.56 9.76
N LEU A 53 -9.00 -10.35 10.88
CA LEU A 53 -9.43 -10.84 12.19
C LEU A 53 -10.76 -10.23 12.65
N SER A 54 -11.03 -8.98 12.31
CA SER A 54 -12.24 -8.28 12.74
C SER A 54 -13.52 -8.71 12.02
N THR A 55 -13.39 -9.42 10.89
CA THR A 55 -14.53 -9.84 10.07
C THR A 55 -15.49 -10.78 10.82
N ASP A 56 -16.74 -10.80 10.38
CA ASP A 56 -17.83 -11.63 10.92
C ASP A 56 -17.51 -13.14 10.95
N LEU A 57 -16.62 -13.59 10.06
CA LEU A 57 -16.20 -14.99 10.02
C LEU A 57 -15.26 -15.38 11.18
N ILE A 58 -14.48 -14.42 11.70
CA ILE A 58 -13.40 -14.71 12.67
C ILE A 58 -13.75 -14.21 14.06
N LEU A 59 -13.99 -12.90 14.23
CA LEU A 59 -14.31 -12.30 15.53
C LEU A 59 -15.65 -11.55 15.55
N GLY A 60 -16.14 -11.07 14.40
CA GLY A 60 -17.40 -10.32 14.32
C GLY A 60 -17.42 -9.04 15.13
N ILE A 61 -16.29 -8.31 15.13
CA ILE A 61 -16.12 -7.04 15.87
C ILE A 61 -15.81 -5.86 14.93
N PHE A 62 -16.08 -6.01 13.63
CA PHE A 62 -15.70 -5.03 12.62
C PHE A 62 -16.29 -3.64 12.91
N SER A 63 -17.57 -3.58 13.28
CA SER A 63 -18.26 -2.33 13.63
C SER A 63 -17.63 -1.63 14.83
N GLU A 64 -17.18 -2.39 15.82
CA GLU A 64 -16.63 -1.93 17.08
C GLU A 64 -15.22 -1.37 16.92
N ILE A 65 -14.47 -1.85 15.92
CA ILE A 65 -13.08 -1.43 15.69
C ILE A 65 -12.90 -0.63 14.40
N THR A 66 -13.98 -0.20 13.74
CA THR A 66 -13.90 0.48 12.44
C THR A 66 -13.02 1.74 12.50
N GLU A 67 -13.12 2.54 13.56
CA GLU A 67 -12.29 3.73 13.74
C GLU A 67 -10.80 3.39 13.90
N ILE A 68 -10.51 2.30 14.63
CA ILE A 68 -9.15 1.79 14.80
C ILE A 68 -8.59 1.30 13.46
N LEU A 69 -9.39 0.58 12.67
CA LEU A 69 -9.00 0.12 11.33
C LEU A 69 -8.70 1.29 10.39
N VAL A 70 -9.50 2.36 10.45
CA VAL A 70 -9.22 3.59 9.69
C VAL A 70 -7.87 4.18 10.10
N LEU A 71 -7.60 4.33 11.40
CA LEU A 71 -6.31 4.83 11.89
C LEU A 71 -5.14 3.94 11.47
N MET A 72 -5.30 2.62 11.56
CA MET A 72 -4.29 1.65 11.12
C MET A 72 -4.03 1.75 9.62
N GLY A 73 -5.08 1.97 8.81
CA GLY A 73 -4.97 2.19 7.37
C GLY A 73 -4.22 3.47 7.00
N LEU A 74 -4.21 4.49 7.87
CA LEU A 74 -3.46 5.73 7.65
C LEU A 74 -1.95 5.56 7.88
N VAL A 75 -1.52 4.62 8.74
CA VAL A 75 -0.09 4.48 9.08
C VAL A 75 0.77 4.13 7.85
N PRO A 76 0.42 3.15 7.00
CA PRO A 76 1.13 2.91 5.74
C PRO A 76 1.08 4.12 4.78
N GLN A 77 0.01 4.91 4.80
CA GLN A 77 -0.12 6.11 3.97
C GLN A 77 0.88 7.21 4.37
N VAL A 78 1.19 7.34 5.66
CA VAL A 78 2.24 8.24 6.13
C VAL A 78 3.60 7.84 5.57
N ILE A 79 3.88 6.54 5.45
CA ILE A 79 5.13 6.06 4.83
C ILE A 79 5.15 6.36 3.33
N LEU A 80 4.03 6.15 2.65
CA LEU A 80 3.88 6.54 1.24
C LEU A 80 4.07 8.05 1.04
N LEU A 81 3.62 8.88 1.97
CA LEU A 81 3.88 10.32 1.95
C LEU A 81 5.37 10.63 2.13
N VAL A 82 6.07 9.91 3.02
CA VAL A 82 7.53 10.04 3.17
C VAL A 82 8.24 9.74 1.85
N PHE A 83 7.82 8.73 1.09
CA PHE A 83 8.40 8.49 -0.24
C PHE A 83 8.22 9.68 -1.19
N VAL A 84 7.00 10.23 -1.28
CA VAL A 84 6.73 11.43 -2.11
C VAL A 84 7.62 12.61 -1.72
N MET A 85 7.86 12.78 -0.42
CA MET A 85 8.68 13.87 0.12
C MET A 85 10.19 13.62 0.00
N ALA A 86 10.65 12.36 0.08
CA ALA A 86 12.06 11.99 0.08
C ALA A 86 12.66 11.92 -1.33
N PHE A 87 11.90 11.52 -2.36
CA PHE A 87 12.42 11.41 -3.72
C PHE A 87 12.60 12.77 -4.37
N TYR A 88 13.85 13.24 -4.43
CA TYR A 88 14.27 14.54 -4.99
C TYR A 88 13.84 14.76 -6.45
N GLU A 89 13.51 13.67 -7.14
CA GLU A 89 13.10 13.65 -8.55
C GLU A 89 11.62 14.02 -8.75
N VAL A 90 10.82 13.96 -7.69
CA VAL A 90 9.45 14.49 -7.70
C VAL A 90 9.56 16.00 -7.69
N SER A 91 9.03 16.67 -8.72
CA SER A 91 9.10 18.12 -8.82
C SER A 91 8.57 18.77 -7.55
N LEU A 92 9.22 19.86 -7.11
CA LEU A 92 8.78 20.67 -5.97
C LEU A 92 7.27 20.98 -6.04
N LEU A 93 6.77 21.18 -7.26
CA LEU A 93 5.36 21.43 -7.57
C LEU A 93 4.44 20.28 -7.17
N ILE A 94 4.79 19.02 -7.42
CA ILE A 94 3.98 17.86 -6.99
C ILE A 94 3.97 17.78 -5.46
N ARG A 95 5.10 17.97 -4.80
CA ARG A 95 5.19 17.96 -3.32
C ARG A 95 4.31 19.05 -2.70
N ILE A 96 4.40 20.26 -3.24
CA ILE A 96 3.59 21.41 -2.81
C ILE A 96 2.11 21.13 -3.05
N LEU A 97 1.73 20.60 -4.22
CA LEU A 97 0.35 20.23 -4.52
C LEU A 97 -0.16 19.15 -3.57
N THR A 98 0.61 18.10 -3.26
CA THR A 98 0.19 17.07 -2.31
C THR A 98 -0.02 17.66 -0.90
N ILE A 99 0.88 18.52 -0.41
CA ILE A 99 0.73 19.19 0.90
C ILE A 99 -0.50 20.10 0.90
N ILE A 100 -0.67 20.94 -0.13
CA ILE A 100 -1.81 21.85 -0.24
C ILE A 100 -3.12 21.07 -0.32
N SER A 101 -3.17 20.01 -1.13
CA SER A 101 -4.35 19.14 -1.24
C SER A 101 -4.67 18.47 0.09
N VAL A 102 -3.68 17.93 0.80
CA VAL A 102 -3.87 17.33 2.13
C VAL A 102 -4.42 18.37 3.11
N ILE A 103 -3.83 19.57 3.20
CA ILE A 103 -4.28 20.64 4.11
C ILE A 103 -5.71 21.08 3.79
N ILE A 104 -6.03 21.36 2.53
CA ILE A 104 -7.37 21.79 2.10
C ILE A 104 -8.40 20.70 2.41
N LEU A 105 -8.06 19.44 2.11
CA LEU A 105 -8.93 18.30 2.35
C LEU A 105 -9.15 18.10 3.86
N THR A 106 -8.11 18.11 4.68
CA THR A 106 -8.24 18.01 6.15
C THR A 106 -9.07 19.15 6.74
N LEU A 107 -8.91 20.39 6.26
CA LEU A 107 -9.75 21.51 6.69
C LEU A 107 -11.22 21.32 6.30
N LEU A 108 -11.50 20.83 5.10
CA LEU A 108 -12.86 20.52 4.64
C LEU A 108 -13.53 19.42 5.49
N HIS A 109 -12.75 18.48 6.05
CA HIS A 109 -13.28 17.39 6.88
C HIS A 109 -13.86 17.90 8.21
N ASN A 110 -13.27 18.95 8.77
CA ASN A 110 -13.78 19.57 9.98
C ASN A 110 -15.16 20.23 9.78
N PHE A 111 -15.49 20.62 8.55
CA PHE A 111 -16.79 21.22 8.22
C PHE A 111 -17.82 20.19 7.74
N PHE A 112 -17.37 19.06 7.19
CA PHE A 112 -18.24 18.01 6.71
C PHE A 112 -17.71 16.60 7.05
N PRO A 113 -17.87 16.15 8.30
CA PRO A 113 -17.30 14.87 8.78
C PRO A 113 -17.87 13.64 8.05
N ASN A 114 -19.05 13.76 7.43
CA ASN A 114 -19.64 12.71 6.58
C ASN A 114 -18.95 12.55 5.21
N TYR A 115 -18.09 13.48 4.80
CA TYR A 115 -17.37 13.36 3.54
C TYR A 115 -16.19 12.41 3.73
N ARG A 116 -16.03 11.48 2.77
CA ARG A 116 -14.96 10.47 2.64
C ARG A 116 -13.58 11.09 2.39
N ILE A 117 -13.24 12.18 3.08
CA ILE A 117 -12.06 13.00 2.81
C ILE A 117 -10.78 12.22 3.13
N LEU A 118 -10.78 11.41 4.19
CA LEU A 118 -9.69 10.48 4.46
C LEU A 118 -9.45 9.55 3.26
N THR A 119 -10.52 9.07 2.60
CA THR A 119 -10.42 8.29 1.37
C THR A 119 -9.83 9.11 0.22
N ILE A 120 -10.23 10.36 0.05
CA ILE A 120 -9.69 11.25 -1.01
C ILE A 120 -8.19 11.51 -0.77
N VAL A 121 -7.79 11.83 0.45
CA VAL A 121 -6.39 12.09 0.82
C VAL A 121 -5.55 10.83 0.59
N SER A 122 -5.99 9.67 1.09
CA SER A 122 -5.32 8.39 0.84
C SER A 122 -5.24 8.07 -0.66
N SER A 123 -6.29 8.35 -1.44
CA SER A 123 -6.29 8.16 -2.89
C SER A 123 -5.22 9.02 -3.58
N VAL A 124 -5.12 10.30 -3.22
CA VAL A 124 -4.10 11.21 -3.78
C VAL A 124 -2.69 10.74 -3.44
N ILE A 125 -2.46 10.28 -2.20
CA ILE A 125 -1.16 9.75 -1.77
C ILE A 125 -0.80 8.48 -2.56
N ILE A 126 -1.73 7.54 -2.70
CA ILE A 126 -1.53 6.30 -3.45
C ILE A 126 -1.23 6.62 -4.92
N VAL A 127 -2.04 7.45 -5.59
CA VAL A 127 -1.84 7.83 -6.99
C VAL A 127 -0.51 8.55 -7.19
N SER A 128 -0.11 9.44 -6.27
CA SER A 128 1.18 10.12 -6.32
C SER A 128 2.35 9.13 -6.24
N ASN A 129 2.24 8.11 -5.38
CA ASN A 129 3.23 7.05 -5.29
C ASN A 129 3.26 6.18 -6.55
N ILE A 130 2.11 5.80 -7.10
CA ILE A 130 2.06 5.05 -8.37
C ILE A 130 2.83 5.80 -9.46
N VAL A 131 2.57 7.10 -9.64
CA VAL A 131 3.27 7.92 -10.63
C VAL A 131 4.77 7.99 -10.34
N LEU A 132 5.16 8.24 -9.09
CA LEU A 132 6.55 8.34 -8.65
C LEU A 132 7.33 7.06 -8.97
N PHE A 133 6.80 5.91 -8.60
CA PHE A 133 7.48 4.63 -8.80
C PHE A 133 7.49 4.20 -10.28
N ILE A 134 6.49 4.57 -11.09
CA ILE A 134 6.53 4.41 -12.56
C ILE A 134 7.63 5.27 -13.18
N LEU A 135 7.77 6.53 -12.75
CA LEU A 135 8.85 7.41 -13.23
C LEU A 135 10.23 6.87 -12.84
N ASN A 136 10.39 6.42 -11.61
CA ASN A 136 11.63 5.80 -11.13
C ASN A 136 11.98 4.54 -11.93
N TRP A 137 10.99 3.68 -12.22
CA TRP A 137 11.18 2.54 -13.10
C TRP A 137 11.63 2.96 -14.50
N LYS A 138 10.94 3.90 -15.15
CA LYS A 138 11.27 4.32 -16.52
C LYS A 138 12.68 4.91 -16.63
N ARG A 139 13.14 5.61 -15.60
CA ARG A 139 14.45 6.25 -15.57
C ARG A 139 15.58 5.26 -15.26
N ASN A 140 15.37 4.39 -14.28
CA ASN A 140 16.42 3.55 -13.71
C ASN A 140 16.30 2.06 -14.11
N ASN A 141 15.30 1.70 -14.92
CA ASN A 141 14.91 0.33 -15.25
C ASN A 141 14.70 -0.56 -14.01
N ASP A 142 14.28 0.03 -12.90
CA ASP A 142 14.06 -0.67 -11.64
C ASP A 142 12.72 -1.43 -11.64
N ILE A 143 12.77 -2.73 -11.93
CA ILE A 143 11.61 -3.62 -11.95
C ILE A 143 10.89 -3.65 -10.59
N LYS A 144 11.62 -3.45 -9.47
CA LYS A 144 11.00 -3.46 -8.13
C LYS A 144 10.06 -2.28 -7.95
N SER A 145 10.41 -1.11 -8.48
CA SER A 145 9.55 0.06 -8.52
C SER A 145 8.30 -0.15 -9.40
N LEU A 146 8.45 -0.83 -10.54
CA LEU A 146 7.30 -1.17 -11.39
C LEU A 146 6.34 -2.12 -10.66
N GLY A 147 6.86 -3.23 -10.12
CA GLY A 147 6.05 -4.22 -9.40
C GLY A 147 5.36 -3.62 -8.18
N PHE A 148 6.02 -2.70 -7.48
CA PHE A 148 5.40 -1.94 -6.40
C PHE A 148 4.19 -1.13 -6.89
N SER A 149 4.37 -0.36 -7.97
CA SER A 149 3.33 0.49 -8.57
C SER A 149 2.12 -0.31 -9.03
N ILE A 150 2.33 -1.45 -9.69
CA ILE A 150 1.23 -2.29 -10.17
C ILE A 150 0.45 -2.86 -8.99
N GLY A 151 1.13 -3.32 -7.93
CA GLY A 151 0.42 -3.78 -6.72
C GLY A 151 -0.38 -2.66 -6.05
N LEU A 152 0.15 -1.42 -6.00
CA LEU A 152 -0.61 -0.26 -5.51
C LEU A 152 -1.84 0.04 -6.37
N ILE A 153 -1.75 -0.07 -7.70
CA ILE A 153 -2.90 0.08 -8.61
C ILE A 153 -3.97 -0.97 -8.28
N CYS A 154 -3.58 -2.24 -8.10
CA CYS A 154 -4.52 -3.30 -7.75
C CYS A 154 -5.21 -3.01 -6.42
N ILE A 155 -4.47 -2.61 -5.37
CA ILE A 155 -5.07 -2.25 -4.07
C ILE A 155 -6.04 -1.07 -4.24
N PHE A 156 -5.63 -0.03 -4.96
CA PHE A 156 -6.47 1.14 -5.19
C PHE A 156 -7.79 0.79 -5.90
N LEU A 157 -7.73 -0.03 -6.94
CA LEU A 157 -8.92 -0.51 -7.65
C LEU A 157 -9.79 -1.42 -6.76
N GLY A 158 -9.17 -2.30 -5.98
CA GLY A 158 -9.87 -3.16 -5.03
C GLY A 158 -10.65 -2.38 -3.98
N GLU A 159 -10.01 -1.37 -3.38
CA GLU A 159 -10.65 -0.48 -2.40
C GLU A 159 -11.75 0.38 -3.04
N ALA A 160 -11.53 0.92 -4.24
CA ALA A 160 -12.54 1.71 -4.93
C ALA A 160 -13.81 0.91 -5.28
N LEU A 161 -13.66 -0.40 -5.53
CA LEU A 161 -14.74 -1.28 -5.97
C LEU A 161 -15.37 -2.10 -4.84
N ILE A 162 -14.92 -1.94 -3.58
CA ILE A 162 -15.47 -2.70 -2.44
C ILE A 162 -16.98 -2.52 -2.28
N SER A 163 -17.48 -1.30 -2.49
CA SER A 163 -18.92 -0.99 -2.39
C SER A 163 -19.75 -1.58 -3.52
N VAL A 164 -19.10 -2.02 -4.60
CA VAL A 164 -19.75 -2.72 -5.72
C VAL A 164 -19.69 -4.23 -5.48
N SER A 165 -18.53 -4.75 -5.06
CA SER A 165 -18.36 -6.17 -4.77
C SER A 165 -17.12 -6.44 -3.91
N GLU A 166 -17.34 -6.95 -2.69
CA GLU A 166 -16.27 -7.48 -1.83
C GLU A 166 -15.47 -8.61 -2.49
N MET A 167 -16.10 -9.36 -3.39
CA MET A 167 -15.41 -10.43 -4.12
C MET A 167 -14.34 -9.83 -5.05
N VAL A 168 -14.67 -8.74 -5.73
CA VAL A 168 -13.74 -8.03 -6.62
C VAL A 168 -12.57 -7.46 -5.83
N GLN A 169 -12.83 -6.88 -4.65
CA GLN A 169 -11.76 -6.46 -3.74
C GLN A 169 -10.81 -7.62 -3.42
N GLY A 170 -11.36 -8.77 -3.00
CA GLY A 170 -10.57 -9.96 -2.70
C GLY A 170 -9.66 -10.40 -3.86
N ILE A 171 -10.17 -10.40 -5.10
CA ILE A 171 -9.38 -10.71 -6.30
C ILE A 171 -8.21 -9.74 -6.47
N PHE A 172 -8.48 -8.44 -6.38
CA PHE A 172 -7.43 -7.43 -6.53
C PHE A 172 -6.36 -7.51 -5.44
N LEU A 173 -6.74 -7.81 -4.19
CA LEU A 173 -5.79 -8.03 -3.09
C LEU A 173 -4.89 -9.25 -3.35
N ILE A 174 -5.47 -10.35 -3.85
CA ILE A 174 -4.69 -11.55 -4.22
C ILE A 174 -3.72 -11.22 -5.36
N ILE A 175 -4.18 -10.52 -6.40
CA ILE A 175 -3.32 -10.12 -7.53
C ILE A 175 -2.17 -9.23 -7.04
N ALA A 176 -2.46 -8.23 -6.21
CA ALA A 176 -1.45 -7.37 -5.61
C ALA A 176 -0.41 -8.18 -4.82
N ALA A 177 -0.87 -9.15 -4.02
CA ALA A 177 -0.02 -10.02 -3.23
C ALA A 177 0.91 -10.85 -4.13
N VAL A 178 0.37 -11.47 -5.19
CA VAL A 178 1.18 -12.25 -6.15
C VAL A 178 2.24 -11.38 -6.82
N ILE A 179 1.87 -10.19 -7.30
CA ILE A 179 2.79 -9.26 -7.96
C ILE A 179 3.93 -8.87 -7.02
N TRP A 180 3.59 -8.44 -5.80
CA TRP A 180 4.60 -8.04 -4.82
C TRP A 180 5.48 -9.22 -4.40
N PHE A 181 4.91 -10.41 -4.18
CA PHE A 181 5.68 -11.60 -3.86
C PHE A 181 6.71 -11.90 -4.95
N VAL A 182 6.28 -12.01 -6.21
CA VAL A 182 7.15 -12.29 -7.35
C VAL A 182 8.24 -11.22 -7.52
N THR A 183 7.87 -9.95 -7.31
CA THR A 183 8.79 -8.80 -7.45
C THR A 183 9.89 -8.81 -6.39
N TYR A 184 9.57 -9.11 -5.13
CA TYR A 184 10.49 -8.94 -4.00
C TYR A 184 11.20 -10.22 -3.55
N THR A 185 10.81 -11.39 -4.06
CA THR A 185 11.48 -12.68 -3.79
C THR A 185 12.66 -12.99 -4.71
N GLU A 186 13.00 -12.08 -5.63
CA GLU A 186 14.03 -12.29 -6.67
C GLU A 186 13.74 -13.52 -7.57
N LEU A 187 12.48 -14.00 -7.58
CA LEU A 187 12.03 -15.10 -8.44
C LEU A 187 12.24 -14.78 -9.91
N LEU A 188 11.93 -13.54 -10.33
CA LEU A 188 12.15 -13.08 -11.70
C LEU A 188 13.63 -13.10 -12.08
N GLU A 189 14.51 -12.63 -11.20
CA GLU A 189 15.97 -12.60 -11.43
C GLU A 189 16.55 -14.02 -11.54
N LYS A 190 16.08 -14.97 -10.72
CA LYS A 190 16.50 -16.38 -10.77
C LYS A 190 15.98 -17.14 -11.99
N LEU A 191 14.83 -16.74 -12.54
CA LEU A 191 14.25 -17.37 -13.72
C LEU A 191 14.91 -16.86 -15.00
N THR A 192 15.30 -15.59 -15.06
CA THR A 192 16.00 -15.02 -16.22
C THR A 192 17.50 -15.30 -16.22
N SER A 193 18.15 -15.48 -15.06
CA SER A 193 19.58 -15.83 -15.00
C SER A 193 19.90 -17.29 -15.35
N LYS A 194 18.88 -18.11 -15.62
CA LYS A 194 19.01 -19.51 -16.04
C LYS A 194 18.93 -19.69 -17.56
N PHE A 195 18.77 -18.60 -18.30
CA PHE A 195 18.87 -18.53 -19.76
C PHE A 195 20.07 -17.67 -20.14
#